data_AF-A0A1Y4EKS4-F1
#
_entry.id   AF-A0A1Y4EKS4-F1
#
_cell.length_a   1.000
_cell.length_b   1.000
_cell.length_c   1.000
_cell.angle_alpha   90.00
_cell.angle_beta   90.00
_cell.angle_gamma   90.00
#
_symmetry.space_group_name_H-M   'P 1'
#
loop_
_entity.id
_entity.type
_entity.pdbx_description
1 polymer ?
#
loop_
_entity_poly.entity_id
_entity_poly.type
_entity_poly.pdbx_seq_one_letter_code
_entity_poly.pdbx_strand_id
1 'polypeptide(L)'
;MNIKRFSEIAGRTIEILPGQTRYGYSLSDYEDLWDIQDWLNNGGYQGSTIHFYDLYNGQVYTPFEKEMLCMHHLIFMMVIFIFYRVISI
;
A
#
# COMPACT_ATOMS: atom_id res chain seq x y z
N MET A 1 -17.33 23.32 7.79
CA MET A 1 -16.25 22.35 7.50
C MET A 1 -16.43 21.88 6.08
N ASN A 2 -15.44 22.07 5.21
CA ASN A 2 -15.50 21.59 3.82
C ASN A 2 -14.70 20.29 3.73
N ILE A 3 -15.36 19.15 3.59
CA ILE A 3 -14.71 17.84 3.53
C ILE A 3 -14.37 17.56 2.07
N LYS A 4 -13.07 17.61 1.73
CA LYS A 4 -12.60 17.16 0.43
C LYS A 4 -12.73 15.64 0.35
N ARG A 5 -13.33 15.14 -0.74
CA ARG A 5 -13.46 13.70 -1.00
C ARG A 5 -12.40 13.25 -1.99
N PHE A 6 -11.86 12.07 -1.74
CA PHE A 6 -11.01 11.40 -2.71
C PHE A 6 -11.84 10.82 -3.85
N SER A 7 -11.23 10.68 -5.04
CA SER A 7 -11.85 10.04 -6.20
C SER A 7 -12.17 8.56 -5.96
N GLU A 8 -11.45 7.92 -5.02
CA GLU A 8 -11.69 6.55 -4.57
C GLU A 8 -11.72 6.50 -3.04
N ILE A 9 -12.65 5.73 -2.47
CA ILE A 9 -12.81 5.54 -1.03
C ILE A 9 -12.75 4.04 -0.71
N ALA A 10 -11.62 3.59 -0.17
CA ALA A 10 -11.39 2.17 0.14
C ALA A 10 -11.39 1.85 1.65
N GLY A 11 -11.68 2.84 2.52
CA GLY A 11 -11.74 2.63 3.98
C GLY A 11 -10.38 2.36 4.64
N ARG A 12 -9.28 2.82 4.03
CA ARG A 12 -7.89 2.59 4.49
C ARG A 12 -7.35 3.81 5.21
N THR A 13 -6.42 3.58 6.14
CA THR A 13 -5.64 4.65 6.77
C THR A 13 -4.68 5.25 5.74
N ILE A 14 -4.65 6.56 5.63
CA ILE A 14 -3.72 7.29 4.75
C ILE A 14 -2.58 7.83 5.60
N GLU A 15 -1.37 7.41 5.28
CA GLU A 15 -0.15 7.93 5.89
C GLU A 15 0.47 9.00 5.00
N ILE A 16 0.99 10.07 5.61
CA ILE A 16 1.69 11.12 4.86
C ILE A 16 3.05 10.59 4.42
N LEU A 17 3.37 10.70 3.14
CA LEU A 17 4.71 10.37 2.66
C LEU A 17 5.74 11.35 3.26
N PRO A 18 6.77 10.84 3.96
CA PRO A 18 7.75 11.69 4.63
C PRO A 18 8.45 12.69 3.70
N GLY A 19 8.75 13.88 4.24
CA GLY A 19 9.46 14.94 3.51
C GLY A 19 8.59 15.87 2.67
N GLN A 20 7.26 15.69 2.66
CA GLN A 20 6.32 16.57 1.98
C GLN A 20 4.93 16.53 2.65
N THR A 21 4.01 17.40 2.21
CA THR A 21 2.63 17.52 2.77
C THR A 21 1.50 17.35 1.76
N ARG A 22 1.83 17.09 0.49
CA ARG A 22 0.87 16.97 -0.61
C ARG A 22 0.37 15.56 -0.84
N TYR A 23 1.23 14.55 -0.75
CA TYR A 23 0.85 13.17 -1.07
C TYR A 23 0.84 12.29 0.17
N GLY A 24 -0.20 11.49 0.31
CA GLY A 24 -0.26 10.36 1.23
C GLY A 24 -0.24 9.05 0.47
N TYR A 25 -0.12 7.95 1.21
CA TYR A 25 -0.21 6.61 0.67
C TYR A 25 -1.00 5.69 1.61
N SER A 26 -1.50 4.58 1.08
CA SER A 26 -2.04 3.48 1.86
C SER A 26 -1.73 2.16 1.18
N LEU A 27 -1.57 1.11 1.98
CA LEU A 27 -1.53 -0.27 1.50
C LEU A 27 -2.91 -0.89 1.66
N SER A 28 -3.29 -1.79 0.74
CA SER A 28 -4.54 -2.54 0.89
C SER A 28 -4.50 -3.50 2.06
N ASP A 29 -3.30 -3.98 2.41
CA ASP A 29 -3.10 -4.99 3.41
C ASP A 29 -1.87 -4.60 4.25
N TYR A 30 -2.00 -4.65 5.57
CA TYR A 30 -0.91 -4.48 6.54
C TYR A 30 -0.63 -5.85 7.12
N GLU A 31 0.02 -6.66 6.31
CA GLU A 31 0.17 -8.09 6.53
C GLU A 31 1.57 -8.33 7.13
N ASP A 32 1.61 -9.00 8.29
CA ASP A 32 2.84 -9.23 9.04
C ASP A 32 3.50 -10.53 8.57
N LEU A 33 4.85 -10.58 8.59
CA LEU A 33 5.60 -11.76 8.15
C LEU A 33 5.29 -13.03 8.99
N TRP A 34 4.60 -12.88 10.11
CA TRP A 34 4.16 -13.99 10.95
C TRP A 34 3.05 -14.83 10.30
N ASP A 35 2.27 -14.24 9.38
CA ASP A 35 1.13 -14.90 8.74
C ASP A 35 1.52 -15.65 7.45
N ILE A 36 2.82 -15.70 7.12
CA ILE A 36 3.34 -16.38 5.92
C ILE A 36 2.87 -17.84 5.86
N GLN A 37 2.88 -18.56 6.99
CA GLN A 37 2.46 -19.97 7.01
C GLN A 37 0.97 -20.11 6.68
N ASP A 38 0.14 -19.20 7.17
CA ASP A 38 -1.29 -19.19 6.90
C ASP A 38 -1.59 -18.82 5.45
N TRP A 39 -0.83 -17.88 4.87
CA TRP A 39 -0.94 -17.60 3.44
C TRP A 39 -0.58 -18.82 2.61
N LEU A 40 0.55 -19.49 2.89
CA LEU A 40 0.95 -20.71 2.16
C LEU A 40 -0.12 -21.80 2.22
N ASN A 41 -0.75 -21.98 3.38
CA ASN A 41 -1.83 -22.96 3.57
C ASN A 41 -3.13 -22.57 2.84
N ASN A 42 -3.35 -21.27 2.57
CA ASN A 42 -4.57 -20.74 1.96
C ASN A 42 -4.37 -20.27 0.50
N GLY A 43 -3.41 -20.87 -0.22
CA GLY A 43 -3.20 -20.59 -1.65
C GLY A 43 -2.20 -19.48 -1.94
N GLY A 44 -1.37 -19.11 -0.96
CA GLY A 44 -0.30 -18.13 -1.06
C GLY A 44 -0.75 -16.69 -0.81
N TYR A 45 0.25 -15.82 -0.60
CA TYR A 45 0.01 -14.38 -0.44
C TYR A 45 -0.53 -13.80 -1.75
N GLN A 46 -1.71 -13.17 -1.70
CA GLN A 46 -2.36 -12.62 -2.88
C GLN A 46 -1.71 -11.33 -3.39
N GLY A 47 -0.74 -10.79 -2.64
CA GLY A 47 -0.11 -9.52 -2.92
C GLY A 47 -0.87 -8.34 -2.31
N SER A 48 -0.16 -7.23 -2.09
CA SER A 48 -0.73 -5.96 -1.66
C SER A 48 -0.79 -4.98 -2.82
N THR A 49 -1.66 -3.98 -2.68
CA THR A 49 -1.74 -2.84 -3.60
C THR A 49 -1.39 -1.56 -2.86
N ILE A 50 -0.58 -0.71 -3.47
CA ILE A 50 -0.25 0.61 -2.97
C ILE A 50 -1.06 1.68 -3.70
N HIS A 51 -1.65 2.58 -2.93
CA HIS A 51 -2.43 3.71 -3.44
C HIS A 51 -1.76 5.00 -3.00
N PHE A 52 -1.70 5.98 -3.89
CA PHE A 52 -1.20 7.32 -3.61
C PHE A 52 -2.34 8.33 -3.68
N TYR A 53 -2.41 9.22 -2.70
CA TYR A 53 -3.47 10.21 -2.55
C TYR A 53 -2.89 11.61 -2.69
N ASP A 54 -3.35 12.38 -3.66
CA ASP A 54 -3.06 13.83 -3.71
C ASP A 54 -4.06 14.55 -2.80
N LEU A 55 -3.58 14.98 -1.62
CA LEU A 55 -4.37 15.63 -0.58
C LEU A 55 -4.83 17.04 -1.00
N TYR A 56 -4.25 17.60 -2.06
CA TYR A 56 -4.62 18.92 -2.55
C TYR A 56 -5.88 18.87 -3.42
N ASN A 57 -5.92 17.96 -4.41
CA ASN A 57 -7.00 17.86 -5.39
C ASN A 57 -7.93 16.64 -5.20
N GLY A 58 -7.60 15.72 -4.30
CA GLY A 58 -8.39 14.52 -4.01
C GLY A 58 -8.22 13.37 -5.00
N GLN A 59 -7.26 13.43 -5.92
CA GLN A 59 -7.01 12.32 -6.86
C GLN A 59 -6.30 11.16 -6.18
N VAL A 60 -6.67 9.95 -6.59
CA VAL A 60 -6.06 8.69 -6.14
C VAL A 60 -5.39 8.02 -7.33
N TYR A 61 -4.17 7.55 -7.10
CA TYR A 61 -3.34 6.88 -8.11
C TYR A 61 -2.98 5.48 -7.64
N THR A 62 -3.20 4.50 -8.49
CA THR A 62 -2.84 3.09 -8.25
C THR A 62 -1.88 2.67 -9.35
N PRO A 63 -0.57 2.96 -9.21
CA PRO A 63 0.39 2.83 -10.30
C PRO A 63 0.79 1.39 -10.63
N PHE A 64 0.46 0.44 -9.76
CA PHE A 64 0.82 -0.97 -9.92
C PHE A 64 -0.44 -1.83 -9.89
N GLU A 65 -0.50 -2.81 -10.79
CA GLU A 65 -1.51 -3.87 -10.72
C GLU A 65 -1.21 -4.80 -9.53
N LYS A 66 -2.26 -5.43 -9.01
CA LYS A 66 -2.11 -6.40 -7.93
C LYS A 66 -1.42 -7.65 -8.47
N GLU A 67 -0.22 -7.92 -7.97
CA GLU A 67 0.53 -9.13 -8.32
C GLU A 67 0.60 -10.10 -7.15
N MET A 68 0.29 -11.38 -7.42
CA MET A 68 0.40 -12.45 -6.42
C MET A 68 1.84 -12.53 -5.89
N LEU A 69 1.98 -12.76 -4.59
CA LEU A 69 3.25 -12.80 -3.86
C LEU A 69 4.05 -11.49 -3.83
N CYS A 70 3.53 -10.37 -4.35
CA CYS A 70 4.21 -9.08 -4.29
C CYS A 70 3.78 -8.29 -3.06
N MET A 71 4.71 -8.06 -2.13
CA MET A 71 4.49 -7.24 -0.95
C MET A 71 5.10 -5.85 -1.17
N HIS A 72 4.28 -4.83 -0.94
CA HIS A 72 4.70 -3.44 -0.94
C HIS A 72 5.01 -3.02 0.50
N HIS A 73 6.25 -2.59 0.76
CA HIS A 73 6.63 -2.10 2.09
C HIS A 73 7.40 -0.78 1.99
N LEU A 74 7.12 0.12 2.94
CA LEU A 74 7.84 1.39 3.06
C LEU A 74 8.90 1.26 4.16
N ILE A 75 10.18 1.31 3.79
CA ILE A 75 11.26 1.44 4.77
C ILE A 75 11.52 2.93 5.02
N PHE A 76 11.24 3.36 6.26
CA PHE A 76 11.18 4.76 6.70
C PHE A 76 12.48 5.58 6.58
N MET A 77 13.62 4.98 6.20
CA MET A 77 14.93 5.66 6.28
C MET A 77 15.24 6.58 5.09
N MET A 78 14.73 6.30 3.90
CA MET A 78 14.95 7.11 2.69
C MET A 78 13.76 6.83 1.78
N VAL A 79 13.25 7.82 1.05
CA VAL A 79 12.10 7.76 0.13
C VAL A 79 12.27 6.69 -0.97
N ILE A 80 12.25 5.42 -0.59
CA ILE A 80 12.51 4.24 -1.40
C ILE A 80 11.39 3.27 -1.06
N PHE A 81 10.52 3.04 -2.03
CA PHE A 81 9.58 1.94 -1.98
C PHE A 81 10.35 0.67 -2.29
N ILE A 82 10.32 -0.31 -1.39
CA ILE A 82 10.92 -1.61 -1.67
C ILE A 82 9.79 -2.60 -1.96
N PHE A 83 9.94 -3.24 -3.12
CA PHE A 83 9.04 -4.26 -3.62
C PHE A 83 9.74 -5.59 -3.40
N TYR A 84 9.14 -6.44 -2.56
CA TYR A 84 9.65 -7.79 -2.34
C TYR A 84 8.67 -8.77 -2.98
N ARG A 85 9.21 -9.67 -3.80
CA ARG A 85 8.47 -10.83 -4.29
C ARG A 85 8.74 -11.98 -3.33
N VAL A 86 7.69 -12.43 -2.64
CA VAL A 86 7.73 -13.64 -1.81
C VAL A 86 7.90 -14.83 -2.76
N ILE A 87 8.99 -15.58 -2.62
CA ILE A 87 9.23 -16.80 -3.40
C ILE A 87 8.92 -17.98 -2.47
N SER A 88 7.85 -18.71 -2.73
CA SER A 88 7.62 -20.00 -2.07
C SER A 88 8.62 -21.01 -2.64
N ILE A 89 9.42 -21.62 -1.77
CA ILE A 89 10.39 -22.69 -2.11
C ILE A 89 9.65 -24.03 -2.12
#